data_AF-A0A2E4X3I5-F1
#
_entry.id   AF-A0A2E4X3I5-F1
#
_cell.length_a   1.000
_cell.length_b   1.000
_cell.length_c   1.000
_cell.angle_alpha   90.00
_cell.angle_beta   90.00
_cell.angle_gamma   90.00
#
_symmetry.space_group_name_H-M   'P 1'
#
loop_
_entity.id
_entity.type
_entity.pdbx_description
1 polymer ?
#
loop_
_entity_poly.entity_id
_entity_poly.type
_entity_poly.pdbx_seq_one_letter_code
_entity_poly.pdbx_strand_id
1 'polypeptide(L)'
;MYLSKLLLGICFVGLSNSAYAYNSPRYTHDLAKDNYKLVPYFAKPFIKKHKLSKFNSEELIQEGYIGLIYACRKYDNTMKIAISTYSSYWIKSYMNKYIKKIRKIPHPYEFDQSRYMDYDYESIIDLDVLDPLEQDFVRKRYYERMKMKDIAKHFNMPKHRLTKYSKKILEKLRLNIEKSE
;
A
#
# COMPACT_ATOMS: atom_id res chain seq x y z
N MET A 1 -25.20 6.50 -65.54
CA MET A 1 -25.10 7.48 -64.43
C MET A 1 -25.40 6.91 -63.04
N TYR A 2 -25.52 5.57 -62.87
CA TYR A 2 -25.81 4.93 -61.56
C TYR A 2 -24.64 4.15 -60.94
N LEU A 3 -23.54 3.89 -61.67
CA LEU A 3 -22.37 3.19 -61.12
C LEU A 3 -21.47 4.07 -60.22
N SER A 4 -21.46 5.39 -60.37
CA SER A 4 -20.60 6.27 -59.55
C SER A 4 -21.12 6.50 -58.13
N LYS A 5 -22.43 6.33 -57.89
CA LYS A 5 -23.02 6.46 -56.54
C LYS A 5 -22.84 5.22 -55.67
N LEU A 6 -22.62 4.03 -56.25
CA LEU A 6 -22.41 2.80 -55.48
C LEU A 6 -20.98 2.73 -54.90
N LEU A 7 -19.97 3.20 -55.64
CA LEU A 7 -18.57 3.20 -55.21
C LEU A 7 -18.26 4.20 -54.10
N LEU A 8 -18.97 5.34 -54.07
CA LEU A 8 -18.82 6.34 -53.00
C LEU A 8 -19.42 5.88 -51.65
N GLY A 9 -20.44 5.02 -51.67
CA GLY A 9 -21.04 4.46 -50.45
C GLY A 9 -20.17 3.40 -49.76
N ILE A 10 -19.43 2.61 -50.53
CA ILE A 10 -18.60 1.51 -50.00
C ILE A 10 -17.27 2.04 -49.45
N CYS A 11 -16.73 3.12 -50.05
CA CYS A 11 -15.49 3.74 -49.57
C CYS A 11 -15.64 4.49 -48.24
N PHE A 12 -16.80 5.09 -47.96
CA PHE A 12 -16.98 5.86 -46.72
C PHE A 12 -17.15 4.98 -45.48
N VAL A 13 -17.74 3.78 -45.64
CA VAL A 13 -17.88 2.80 -44.54
C VAL A 13 -16.54 2.13 -44.19
N GLY A 14 -15.60 2.06 -45.13
CA GLY A 14 -14.26 1.51 -44.89
C GLY A 14 -13.35 2.40 -44.03
N LEU A 15 -13.53 3.73 -44.09
CA LEU A 15 -12.69 4.69 -43.35
C LEU A 15 -13.15 4.93 -41.91
N SER A 16 -14.44 4.75 -41.61
CA SER A 16 -14.96 4.90 -40.23
C SER A 16 -14.81 3.63 -39.38
N ASN A 17 -14.72 2.45 -39.98
CA ASN A 17 -14.58 1.19 -39.24
C ASN A 17 -13.16 0.93 -38.71
N SER A 18 -12.12 1.51 -39.33
CA SER A 18 -10.73 1.27 -38.91
C SER A 18 -10.37 1.95 -37.57
N ALA A 19 -11.01 3.07 -37.24
CA ALA A 19 -10.72 3.81 -36.01
C ALA A 19 -11.52 3.31 -34.78
N TYR A 20 -12.68 2.67 -34.98
CA TYR A 20 -13.61 2.31 -33.90
C TYR A 20 -13.76 0.80 -33.63
N ALA A 21 -13.37 -0.10 -34.56
CA ALA A 21 -13.50 -1.54 -34.34
C ALA A 21 -12.52 -2.12 -33.31
N TYR A 22 -11.32 -1.53 -33.16
CA TYR A 22 -10.28 -2.00 -32.23
C TYR A 22 -10.52 -1.61 -30.77
N ASN A 23 -11.47 -0.72 -30.49
CA ASN A 23 -11.83 -0.31 -29.13
C ASN A 23 -13.11 -0.97 -28.61
N SER A 24 -13.47 -2.13 -29.15
CA SER A 24 -14.55 -2.92 -28.57
C SER A 24 -14.15 -3.38 -27.15
N PRO A 25 -15.06 -3.27 -26.17
CA PRO A 25 -14.78 -3.73 -24.81
C PRO A 25 -14.26 -5.17 -24.75
N ARG A 26 -14.77 -6.04 -25.63
CA ARG A 26 -14.37 -7.45 -25.74
C ARG A 26 -12.92 -7.61 -26.17
N TYR A 27 -12.49 -6.93 -27.24
CA TYR A 27 -11.09 -6.97 -27.68
C TYR A 27 -10.13 -6.47 -26.60
N THR A 28 -10.48 -5.36 -25.94
CA THR A 28 -9.63 -4.81 -24.87
C THR A 28 -9.52 -5.75 -23.68
N HIS A 29 -10.61 -6.43 -23.33
CA HIS A 29 -10.63 -7.45 -22.28
C HIS A 29 -9.72 -8.63 -22.64
N ASP A 30 -9.88 -9.19 -23.84
CA ASP A 30 -9.12 -10.37 -24.27
C ASP A 30 -7.62 -10.05 -24.36
N LEU A 31 -7.28 -8.89 -24.94
CA LEU A 31 -5.89 -8.42 -25.01
C LEU A 31 -5.27 -8.21 -23.61
N ALA A 32 -6.03 -7.65 -22.66
CA ALA A 32 -5.57 -7.49 -21.28
C ALA A 32 -5.43 -8.84 -20.56
N LYS A 33 -6.36 -9.77 -20.79
CA LYS A 33 -6.35 -11.12 -20.24
C LYS A 33 -5.14 -11.93 -20.72
N ASP A 34 -4.70 -11.76 -21.96
CA ASP A 34 -3.52 -12.45 -22.46
C ASP A 34 -2.21 -11.88 -21.88
N ASN A 35 -2.21 -10.58 -21.53
CA ASN A 35 -1.02 -9.84 -21.12
C ASN A 35 -0.94 -9.53 -19.60
N TYR A 36 -1.84 -10.08 -18.78
CA TYR A 36 -1.94 -9.76 -17.35
C TYR A 36 -0.63 -9.96 -16.57
N LYS A 37 0.20 -10.93 -16.97
CA LYS A 37 1.48 -11.25 -16.30
C LYS A 37 2.53 -10.14 -16.40
N LEU A 38 2.37 -9.18 -17.32
CA LEU A 38 3.28 -8.04 -17.44
C LEU A 38 3.24 -7.15 -16.19
N VAL A 39 2.07 -6.99 -15.58
CA VAL A 39 1.88 -6.10 -14.42
C VAL A 39 2.68 -6.57 -13.20
N PRO A 40 2.57 -7.82 -12.71
CA PRO A 40 3.37 -8.28 -11.58
C PRO A 40 4.87 -8.31 -11.91
N TYR A 41 5.25 -8.55 -13.17
CA TYR A 41 6.65 -8.45 -13.60
C TYR A 41 7.20 -7.03 -13.41
N PHE A 42 6.48 -6.00 -13.86
CA PHE A 42 6.88 -4.60 -13.66
C PHE A 42 6.72 -4.13 -12.22
N ALA A 43 5.79 -4.68 -11.43
CA ALA A 43 5.57 -4.27 -10.04
C ALA A 43 6.71 -4.69 -9.09
N LYS A 44 7.29 -5.89 -9.28
CA LYS A 44 8.40 -6.42 -8.45
C LYS A 44 9.52 -5.41 -8.13
N PRO A 45 10.13 -4.73 -9.13
CA PRO A 45 11.19 -3.76 -8.86
C PRO A 45 10.69 -2.54 -8.07
N PHE A 46 9.45 -2.07 -8.27
CA PHE A 46 8.89 -0.95 -7.51
C PHE A 46 8.67 -1.33 -6.03
N ILE A 47 8.12 -2.52 -5.78
CA ILE A 47 7.90 -3.03 -4.41
C ILE A 47 9.24 -3.10 -3.66
N LYS A 48 10.27 -3.66 -4.30
CA LYS A 48 11.62 -3.75 -3.71
C LYS A 48 12.25 -2.37 -3.49
N LYS A 49 12.14 -1.46 -4.46
CA LYS A 49 12.73 -0.11 -4.40
C LYS A 49 12.10 0.76 -3.31
N HIS A 50 10.79 0.69 -3.15
CA HIS A 50 10.04 1.55 -2.21
C HIS A 50 9.75 0.88 -0.87
N LYS A 51 10.19 -0.37 -0.64
CA LYS A 51 9.96 -1.15 0.59
C LYS A 51 8.49 -1.08 1.04
N LEU A 52 7.58 -1.32 0.10
CA LEU A 52 6.14 -1.20 0.34
C LEU A 52 5.65 -2.29 1.31
N SER A 53 4.73 -1.92 2.20
CA SER A 53 3.93 -2.88 2.97
C SER A 53 3.12 -3.79 2.01
N LYS A 54 2.71 -4.96 2.49
CA LYS A 54 1.89 -5.92 1.74
C LYS A 54 0.65 -5.24 1.14
N PHE A 55 -0.09 -4.48 1.95
CA PHE A 55 -1.25 -3.72 1.50
C PHE A 55 -0.92 -2.77 0.34
N ASN A 56 0.11 -1.92 0.51
CA ASN A 56 0.52 -0.98 -0.53
C ASN A 56 1.05 -1.67 -1.80
N SER A 57 1.59 -2.88 -1.67
CA SER A 57 2.05 -3.66 -2.81
C SER A 57 0.90 -4.24 -3.64
N GLU A 58 -0.20 -4.64 -3.00
CA GLU A 58 -1.41 -5.12 -3.67
C GLU A 58 -2.10 -3.98 -4.42
N GLU A 59 -2.27 -2.83 -3.75
CA GLU A 59 -2.83 -1.61 -4.36
C GLU A 59 -2.00 -1.10 -5.56
N LEU A 60 -0.66 -1.14 -5.45
CA LEU A 60 0.23 -0.79 -6.56
C LEU A 60 -0.01 -1.69 -7.79
N ILE A 61 -0.22 -2.99 -7.56
CA ILE A 61 -0.49 -3.95 -8.63
C ILE A 61 -1.84 -3.64 -9.29
N GLN A 62 -2.87 -3.28 -8.51
CA GLN A 62 -4.18 -2.91 -9.05
C GLN A 62 -4.11 -1.66 -9.94
N GLU A 63 -3.40 -0.63 -9.50
CA GLU A 63 -3.13 0.56 -10.32
C GLU A 63 -2.35 0.22 -11.61
N GLY A 64 -1.43 -0.74 -11.51
CA GLY A 64 -0.74 -1.30 -12.68
C GLY A 64 -1.68 -1.98 -13.68
N TYR A 65 -2.68 -2.72 -13.21
CA TYR A 65 -3.70 -3.35 -14.07
C TYR A 65 -4.60 -2.30 -14.74
N ILE A 66 -4.97 -1.23 -14.05
CA ILE A 66 -5.68 -0.09 -14.65
C ILE A 66 -4.84 0.51 -15.79
N GLY A 67 -3.53 0.67 -15.57
CA GLY A 67 -2.60 1.13 -16.61
C GLY A 67 -2.51 0.19 -17.82
N LEU A 68 -2.52 -1.13 -17.60
CA LEU A 68 -2.56 -2.12 -18.69
C LEU A 68 -3.84 -2.03 -19.50
N ILE A 69 -5.01 -2.00 -18.83
CA ILE A 69 -6.32 -1.89 -19.51
C ILE A 69 -6.38 -0.60 -20.33
N TYR A 70 -5.88 0.51 -19.78
CA TYR A 70 -5.81 1.78 -20.49
C TYR A 70 -4.93 1.68 -21.75
N ALA A 71 -3.78 0.99 -21.65
CA ALA A 71 -2.92 0.76 -22.81
C ALA A 71 -3.62 -0.11 -23.86
N CYS A 72 -4.28 -1.19 -23.47
CA CYS A 72 -5.02 -2.07 -24.39
C CYS A 72 -6.14 -1.31 -25.13
N ARG A 73 -6.83 -0.39 -24.47
CA ARG A 73 -7.86 0.49 -25.08
C ARG A 73 -7.31 1.58 -26.01
N LYS A 74 -5.99 1.74 -26.10
CA LYS A 74 -5.37 2.74 -26.99
C LYS A 74 -4.36 2.11 -27.93
N TYR A 75 -4.20 0.80 -27.85
CA TYR A 75 -3.20 0.09 -28.62
C TYR A 75 -3.67 -0.06 -30.06
N ASP A 76 -2.84 0.42 -30.97
CA ASP A 76 -3.06 0.29 -32.40
C ASP A 76 -2.02 -0.69 -32.97
N ASN A 77 -2.51 -1.81 -33.49
CA ASN A 77 -1.66 -2.86 -34.03
C ASN A 77 -1.05 -2.48 -35.40
N THR A 78 -1.56 -1.45 -36.08
CA THR A 78 -1.01 -0.99 -37.36
C THR A 78 0.38 -0.37 -37.20
N MET A 79 0.71 0.10 -35.99
CA MET A 79 1.98 0.75 -35.68
C MET A 79 3.19 -0.21 -35.62
N LYS A 80 2.98 -1.52 -35.80
CA LYS A 80 4.03 -2.58 -35.78
C LYS A 80 4.89 -2.60 -34.50
N ILE A 81 4.36 -2.13 -33.37
CA ILE A 81 5.04 -2.15 -32.07
C ILE A 81 4.37 -3.21 -31.21
N ALA A 82 5.15 -4.05 -30.52
CA ALA A 82 4.59 -5.05 -29.61
C ALA A 82 3.80 -4.41 -28.45
N ILE A 83 2.68 -5.02 -28.06
CA ILE A 83 1.85 -4.57 -26.92
C ILE A 83 2.64 -4.47 -25.61
N SER A 84 3.61 -5.37 -25.38
CA SER A 84 4.47 -5.34 -24.19
C SER A 84 5.28 -4.04 -24.10
N THR A 85 5.83 -3.60 -25.23
CA THR A 85 6.57 -2.34 -25.34
C THR A 85 5.66 -1.15 -25.04
N TYR A 86 4.50 -1.08 -25.70
CA TYR A 86 3.55 0.01 -25.55
C TYR A 86 2.96 0.10 -24.13
N SER A 87 2.50 -1.04 -23.60
CA SER A 87 1.89 -1.12 -22.26
C SER A 87 2.87 -0.82 -21.14
N SER A 88 4.16 -1.13 -21.31
CA SER A 88 5.17 -0.87 -20.27
C SER A 88 5.23 0.59 -19.83
N TYR A 89 5.03 1.54 -20.75
CA TYR A 89 4.99 2.97 -20.44
C TYR A 89 3.82 3.31 -19.52
N TRP A 90 2.62 2.86 -19.90
CA TRP A 90 1.38 3.13 -19.16
C TRP A 90 1.38 2.46 -17.78
N ILE A 91 1.76 1.19 -17.70
CA ILE A 91 1.87 0.45 -16.43
C ILE A 91 2.79 1.20 -15.46
N LYS A 92 3.99 1.57 -15.91
CA LYS A 92 4.95 2.32 -15.07
C LYS A 92 4.43 3.70 -14.70
N SER A 93 3.71 4.38 -15.59
CA SER A 93 3.14 5.71 -15.33
C SER A 93 2.11 5.66 -14.20
N TYR A 94 1.16 4.72 -14.25
CA TYR A 94 0.15 4.54 -13.20
C TYR A 94 0.78 4.11 -11.86
N MET A 95 1.73 3.18 -11.87
CA MET A 95 2.48 2.79 -10.66
C MET A 95 3.22 3.99 -10.03
N ASN A 96 3.87 4.83 -10.84
CA ASN A 96 4.53 6.04 -10.35
C ASN A 96 3.53 7.06 -9.78
N LYS A 97 2.35 7.20 -10.41
CA LYS A 97 1.27 8.06 -9.91
C LYS A 97 0.78 7.58 -8.54
N TYR A 98 0.62 6.28 -8.36
CA TYR A 98 0.25 5.69 -7.07
C TYR A 98 1.31 5.93 -5.98
N ILE A 99 2.60 5.75 -6.30
CA ILE A 99 3.68 6.04 -5.35
C ILE A 99 3.70 7.51 -4.94
N LYS A 100 3.46 8.42 -5.89
CA LYS A 100 3.31 9.85 -5.59
C LYS A 100 2.09 10.11 -4.70
N LYS A 101 0.97 9.41 -4.94
CA LYS A 101 -0.24 9.50 -4.10
C LYS A 101 0.07 9.08 -2.66
N ILE A 102 0.67 7.91 -2.44
CA ILE A 102 1.04 7.45 -1.08
C ILE A 102 1.92 8.47 -0.36
N ARG A 103 2.89 9.09 -1.06
CA ARG A 103 3.77 10.10 -0.48
C ARG A 103 3.10 11.45 -0.21
N LYS A 104 2.05 11.78 -0.98
CA LYS A 104 1.33 13.05 -0.89
C LYS A 104 0.19 13.03 0.09
N ILE A 105 -0.35 11.86 0.46
CA ILE A 105 -1.32 11.76 1.55
C ILE A 105 -0.63 12.36 2.77
N PRO A 106 -1.02 13.57 3.23
CA PRO A 106 -0.58 14.05 4.51
C PRO A 106 -1.11 13.01 5.50
N HIS A 107 -0.33 12.67 6.51
CA HIS A 107 -0.88 11.94 7.64
C HIS A 107 -2.17 12.73 8.03
N PRO A 108 -3.39 12.13 8.01
CA PRO A 108 -4.64 12.88 8.19
C PRO A 108 -4.66 13.68 9.50
N TYR A 109 -3.80 13.28 10.40
CA TYR A 109 -3.23 14.08 11.47
C TYR A 109 -1.82 14.50 11.09
N GLU A 110 -1.51 15.77 10.87
CA GLU A 110 -0.23 16.21 11.42
C GLU A 110 -0.28 15.81 12.89
N PHE A 111 0.59 14.89 13.30
CA PHE A 111 0.68 14.51 14.70
C PHE A 111 1.29 15.73 15.38
N ASP A 112 0.44 16.72 15.67
CA ASP A 112 0.79 17.84 16.51
C ASP A 112 1.06 17.26 17.89
N GLN A 113 2.33 16.91 18.07
CA GLN A 113 2.82 16.30 19.28
C GLN A 113 2.57 17.23 20.47
N SER A 114 2.50 18.55 20.23
CA SER A 114 2.25 19.55 21.27
C SER A 114 0.85 19.45 21.87
N ARG A 115 -0.17 19.12 21.07
CA ARG A 115 -1.57 18.96 21.54
C ARG A 115 -1.76 17.79 22.51
N TYR A 116 -0.83 16.83 22.54
CA TYR A 116 -0.83 15.71 23.49
C TYR A 116 0.04 15.96 24.73
N MET A 117 0.80 17.06 24.79
CA MET A 117 1.68 17.39 25.93
C MET A 117 1.00 18.26 27.00
N ASP A 118 -0.24 18.71 26.80
CA ASP A 118 -0.99 19.49 27.80
C ASP A 118 -1.66 18.61 28.87
N TYR A 119 -1.67 17.28 28.68
CA TYR A 119 -2.08 16.34 29.72
C TYR A 119 -0.88 15.98 30.57
N ASP A 120 -1.00 16.23 31.88
CA ASP A 120 -0.04 15.84 32.90
C ASP A 120 -0.02 14.30 33.05
N TYR A 121 0.55 13.63 32.05
CA TYR A 121 0.63 12.17 31.93
C TYR A 121 1.41 11.52 33.08
N GLU A 122 2.22 12.31 33.81
CA GLU A 122 2.91 11.88 35.02
C GLU A 122 1.92 11.35 36.09
N SER A 123 0.63 11.74 36.04
CA SER A 123 -0.39 11.37 37.04
C SER A 123 -1.24 10.14 36.69
N ILE A 124 -1.18 9.60 35.47
CA ILE A 124 -2.14 8.57 35.00
C ILE A 124 -1.74 7.15 35.41
N ILE A 125 -0.44 6.90 35.61
CA ILE A 125 0.05 5.59 36.02
C ILE A 125 0.52 5.70 37.46
N ASP A 126 -0.39 5.37 38.37
CA ASP A 126 -0.04 5.12 39.77
C ASP A 126 0.86 3.87 39.84
N LEU A 127 2.17 4.13 39.79
CA LEU A 127 3.20 3.09 39.85
C LEU A 127 3.36 2.53 41.26
N ASP A 128 2.79 3.17 42.29
CA ASP A 128 2.97 2.75 43.69
C ASP A 128 2.31 1.40 43.99
N VAL A 129 1.43 0.92 43.10
CA VAL A 129 0.83 -0.42 43.17
C VAL A 129 1.80 -1.53 42.74
N LEU A 130 2.88 -1.18 42.04
CA LEU A 130 3.88 -2.13 41.56
C LEU A 130 5.04 -2.28 42.54
N ASP A 131 5.65 -3.46 42.55
CA ASP A 131 6.90 -3.69 43.28
C ASP A 131 8.05 -2.88 42.66
N PRO A 132 9.07 -2.44 43.42
CA PRO A 132 10.18 -1.65 42.87
C PRO A 132 10.88 -2.30 41.67
N LEU A 133 10.93 -3.64 41.62
CA LEU A 133 11.48 -4.38 40.48
C LEU A 133 10.56 -4.31 39.23
N GLU A 134 9.25 -4.30 39.46
CA GLU A 134 8.23 -4.16 38.41
C GLU A 134 8.22 -2.73 37.84
N GLN A 135 8.36 -1.73 38.72
CA GLN A 135 8.52 -0.34 38.34
C GLN A 135 9.78 -0.14 37.48
N ASP A 136 10.92 -0.70 37.90
CA ASP A 136 12.18 -0.63 37.14
C ASP A 136 12.04 -1.26 35.74
N PHE A 137 11.30 -2.36 35.62
CA PHE A 137 10.99 -2.96 34.34
C PHE A 137 10.14 -2.04 33.44
N VAL A 138 9.06 -1.45 33.98
CA VAL A 138 8.19 -0.51 33.24
C VAL A 138 8.98 0.71 32.80
N ARG A 139 9.84 1.25 33.67
CA ARG A 139 10.74 2.37 33.39
C ARG A 139 11.63 2.08 32.18
N LYS A 140 12.40 0.98 32.25
CA LYS A 140 13.30 0.55 31.17
C LYS A 140 12.56 0.29 29.86
N ARG A 141 11.32 -0.23 29.92
CA ARG A 141 10.54 -0.59 28.74
C ARG A 141 9.92 0.60 28.03
N TYR A 142 9.28 1.51 28.77
CA TYR A 142 8.46 2.58 28.20
C TYR A 142 9.14 3.94 28.21
N TYR A 143 9.93 4.26 29.24
CA TYR A 143 10.65 5.54 29.32
C TYR A 143 12.01 5.48 28.61
N GLU A 144 12.82 4.45 28.88
CA GLU A 144 14.14 4.28 28.25
C GLU A 144 14.07 3.58 26.87
N ARG A 145 12.90 3.08 26.49
CA ARG A 145 12.62 2.39 25.21
C ARG A 145 13.54 1.21 24.91
N MET A 146 14.02 0.50 25.94
CA MET A 146 14.86 -0.67 25.75
C MET A 146 14.11 -1.82 25.06
N LYS A 147 14.83 -2.58 24.22
CA LYS A 147 14.25 -3.77 23.58
C LYS A 147 14.17 -4.90 24.62
N MET A 148 13.14 -5.74 24.50
CA MET A 148 12.89 -6.85 25.43
C MET A 148 14.06 -7.84 25.55
N LYS A 149 14.91 -7.93 24.53
CA LYS A 149 16.14 -8.74 24.56
C LYS A 149 17.19 -8.15 25.50
N ASP A 150 17.31 -6.83 25.52
CA ASP A 150 18.32 -6.12 26.31
C ASP A 150 17.86 -6.03 27.77
N ILE A 151 16.56 -5.82 28.00
CA ILE A 151 15.94 -5.93 29.33
C ILE A 151 16.11 -7.35 29.90
N ALA A 152 15.89 -8.39 29.08
CA ALA A 152 16.09 -9.78 29.50
C ALA A 152 17.53 -10.05 30.00
N LYS A 153 18.53 -9.45 29.35
CA LYS A 153 19.93 -9.53 29.82
C LYS A 153 20.11 -8.79 31.15
N HIS A 154 19.56 -7.58 31.26
CA HIS A 154 19.68 -6.76 32.47
C HIS A 154 19.09 -7.45 33.71
N PHE A 155 17.88 -8.02 33.57
CA PHE A 155 17.22 -8.75 34.66
C PHE A 155 17.71 -10.20 34.81
N ASN A 156 18.68 -10.63 33.99
CA ASN A 156 19.19 -12.00 33.93
C ASN A 156 18.06 -13.07 33.82
N MET A 157 17.06 -12.81 32.99
CA MET A 157 15.91 -13.68 32.76
C MET A 157 15.74 -14.04 31.28
N PRO A 158 15.31 -15.27 30.95
CA PRO A 158 14.99 -15.60 29.57
C PRO A 158 13.78 -14.79 29.08
N LYS A 159 13.85 -14.29 27.82
CA LYS A 159 12.85 -13.38 27.24
C LYS A 159 11.40 -13.85 27.37
N HIS A 160 11.14 -15.15 27.22
CA HIS A 160 9.79 -15.70 27.33
C HIS A 160 9.21 -15.51 28.75
N ARG A 161 10.03 -15.72 29.79
CA ARG A 161 9.66 -15.50 31.20
C ARG A 161 9.40 -14.02 31.43
N LEU A 162 10.28 -13.15 30.94
CA LEU A 162 10.12 -11.70 31.04
C LEU A 162 8.86 -11.19 30.33
N THR A 163 8.50 -11.79 29.19
CA THR A 163 7.27 -11.44 28.47
C THR A 163 6.02 -11.82 29.26
N LYS A 164 6.03 -13.01 29.89
CA LYS A 164 4.95 -13.43 30.81
C LYS A 164 4.86 -12.52 32.04
N TYR A 165 6.02 -12.11 32.57
CA TYR A 165 6.11 -11.18 33.69
C TYR A 165 5.55 -9.80 33.34
N SER A 166 5.93 -9.24 32.18
CA SER A 166 5.39 -7.99 31.66
C SER A 166 3.86 -8.00 31.55
N LYS A 167 3.27 -9.12 31.13
CA LYS A 167 1.80 -9.23 31.05
C LYS A 167 1.16 -9.12 32.43
N LYS A 168 1.72 -9.78 33.45
CA LYS A 168 1.22 -9.68 34.84
C LYS A 168 1.31 -8.26 35.38
N ILE A 169 2.41 -7.55 35.11
CA ILE A 169 2.57 -6.15 35.51
C ILE A 169 1.48 -5.27 34.88
N LEU A 170 1.21 -5.47 33.59
CA LEU A 170 0.15 -4.73 32.89
C LEU A 170 -1.25 -5.08 33.41
N GLU A 171 -1.51 -6.34 33.76
CA GLU A 171 -2.76 -6.73 34.41
C GLU A 171 -2.94 -6.05 35.77
N LYS A 172 -1.89 -5.97 36.59
CA LYS A 172 -1.94 -5.24 37.87
C LYS A 172 -2.27 -3.77 37.68
N LEU A 173 -1.60 -3.10 36.74
CA LEU A 173 -1.86 -1.70 36.42
C LEU A 173 -3.30 -1.49 35.93
N ARG A 174 -3.79 -2.40 35.08
CA ARG A 174 -5.17 -2.35 34.59
C ARG A 174 -6.19 -2.47 35.72
N LEU A 175 -6.01 -3.44 36.62
CA LEU A 175 -6.90 -3.63 37.77
C LEU A 175 -6.89 -2.43 38.72
N ASN A 176 -5.78 -1.66 38.77
CA ASN A 176 -5.74 -0.47 39.60
C ASN A 176 -6.61 0.66 39.02
N ILE A 177 -6.56 0.85 37.70
CA ILE A 177 -7.40 1.84 37.00
C ILE A 177 -8.88 1.51 37.20
N GLU A 178 -9.26 0.23 37.06
CA GLU A 178 -10.64 -0.23 37.27
C GLU A 178 -11.12 -0.07 38.73
N LYS A 179 -10.21 0.08 39.71
CA LYS A 179 -10.57 0.32 41.13
C LYS A 179 -10.69 1.80 41.50
N SER A 180 -10.11 2.68 40.69
CA SER A 180 -10.16 4.13 40.89
C SER A 180 -11.40 4.79 40.27
N GLU A 181 -12.18 4.02 39.50
CA GLU A 181 -13.52 4.39 38.97
C GLU A 181 -14.64 3.97 39.92
#